data_AF-K6Z5X7-F1
#
_entry.id   AF-K6Z5X7-F1
#
_cell.length_a   1.000
_cell.length_b   1.000
_cell.length_c   1.000
_cell.angle_alpha   90.00
_cell.angle_beta   90.00
_cell.angle_gamma   90.00
#
_symmetry.space_group_name_H-M   'P 1'
#
loop_
_entity.id
_entity.type
_entity.pdbx_description
1 polymer ?
#
loop_
_entity_poly.entity_id
_entity_poly.type
_entity_poly.pdbx_seq_one_letter_code
_entity_poly.pdbx_strand_id
1 'polypeptide(L)'
;MYINGADLRKMRLDAGLTTVKMAKLANVKTRKTYENWEKNIGAPSMNQFIAMCVGCNYNSSKFVKLAVDRQDNTETLNVTAARR
;
A
#
# COMPACT_ATOMS: atom_id res chain seq x y z
N MET A 1 -8.52 2.52 -8.66
CA MET A 1 -7.20 2.84 -8.08
C MET A 1 -6.20 1.91 -8.77
N TYR A 2 -5.06 2.41 -9.24
CA TYR A 2 -4.04 1.59 -9.92
C TYR A 2 -3.31 0.62 -8.97
N ILE A 3 -3.41 0.87 -7.67
CA ILE A 3 -2.81 0.09 -6.59
C ILE A 3 -3.85 -0.90 -6.08
N ASN A 4 -3.46 -2.16 -5.93
CA ASN A 4 -4.31 -3.23 -5.42
C ASN A 4 -3.83 -3.74 -4.05
N GLY A 5 -4.58 -4.66 -3.46
CA GLY A 5 -4.30 -5.23 -2.15
C GLY A 5 -2.98 -6.01 -2.08
N ALA A 6 -2.55 -6.63 -3.18
CA ALA A 6 -1.27 -7.33 -3.24
C ALA A 6 -0.10 -6.35 -3.16
N ASP A 7 -0.23 -5.17 -3.77
CA ASP A 7 0.77 -4.10 -3.72
C ASP A 7 0.90 -3.57 -2.28
N LEU A 8 -0.22 -3.35 -1.57
CA LEU A 8 -0.24 -2.96 -0.16
C LEU A 8 0.40 -4.02 0.74
N ARG A 9 0.10 -5.30 0.49
CA ARG A 9 0.68 -6.42 1.23
C ARG A 9 2.18 -6.50 1.05
N LYS A 10 2.68 -6.33 -0.18
CA LYS A 10 4.13 -6.32 -0.47
C LYS A 10 4.82 -5.16 0.25
N MET A 11 4.28 -3.95 0.15
CA MET A 11 4.80 -2.78 0.85
C MET A 11 4.91 -3.02 2.36
N ARG A 12 3.86 -3.57 2.98
CA ARG A 12 3.86 -3.89 4.43
C ARG A 12 4.91 -4.93 4.79
N LEU A 13 4.98 -6.04 4.05
CA LEU A 13 5.91 -7.13 4.34
C LEU A 13 7.36 -6.68 4.17
N ASP A 14 7.64 -5.94 3.11
CA ASP A 14 8.96 -5.35 2.87
C ASP A 14 9.37 -4.36 3.98
N ALA A 15 8.43 -3.55 4.48
CA ALA A 15 8.67 -2.67 5.61
C ALA A 15 8.72 -3.40 6.98
N GLY A 16 8.47 -4.72 7.02
CA GLY A 16 8.46 -5.50 8.26
C GLY A 16 7.35 -5.11 9.24
N LEU A 17 6.25 -4.53 8.75
CA LEU A 17 5.16 -4.03 9.60
C LEU A 17 4.02 -5.05 9.75
N THR A 18 3.36 -5.02 10.92
CA THR A 18 2.15 -5.80 11.16
C THR A 18 0.92 -5.09 10.59
N THR A 19 -0.17 -5.83 10.33
CA THR A 19 -1.43 -5.24 9.87
C THR A 19 -2.00 -4.24 10.90
N VAL A 20 -1.73 -4.45 12.19
CA VAL A 20 -2.07 -3.51 13.27
C VAL A 20 -1.30 -2.19 13.14
N LYS A 21 0.01 -2.24 12.87
CA LYS A 21 0.81 -1.02 12.65
C LYS A 21 0.33 -0.28 11.39
N MET A 22 0.02 -0.99 10.32
CA MET A 22 -0.51 -0.39 9.10
C MET A 22 -1.85 0.31 9.30
N ALA A 23 -2.77 -0.31 10.05
CA ALA A 23 -4.04 0.32 10.40
C ALA A 23 -3.86 1.62 11.20
N LYS A 24 -2.87 1.67 12.11
CA LYS A 24 -2.51 2.90 12.82
C LYS A 24 -1.95 3.97 11.88
N LEU A 25 -1.03 3.60 10.98
CA LEU A 25 -0.48 4.52 9.97
C LEU A 25 -1.56 5.09 9.05
N ALA A 26 -2.51 4.27 8.63
CA ALA A 26 -3.65 4.67 7.80
C ALA A 26 -4.75 5.41 8.59
N ASN A 27 -4.57 5.62 9.90
CA ASN A 27 -5.56 6.22 10.79
C ASN A 27 -6.96 5.58 10.68
N VAL A 28 -7.03 4.24 10.63
CA VAL A 28 -8.28 3.49 10.64
C VAL A 28 -8.52 2.79 11.97
N LYS A 29 -9.79 2.70 12.37
CA LYS A 29 -10.19 2.22 13.71
C LYS A 29 -9.83 0.75 13.96
N THR A 30 -9.73 -0.09 12.93
CA THR A 30 -9.52 -1.53 13.10
C THR A 30 -8.47 -2.08 12.15
N ARG A 31 -7.71 -3.10 12.59
CA ARG A 31 -6.82 -3.88 11.72
C ARG A 31 -7.56 -4.56 10.57
N LYS A 32 -8.83 -4.92 10.79
CA LYS A 32 -9.69 -5.59 9.81
C LYS A 32 -9.92 -4.73 8.57
N THR A 33 -10.05 -3.41 8.73
CA THR A 33 -10.16 -2.47 7.60
C THR A 33 -8.95 -2.56 6.69
N TYR A 34 -7.74 -2.56 7.25
CA TYR A 34 -6.51 -2.69 6.48
C TYR A 34 -6.36 -4.08 5.83
N GLU A 35 -6.68 -5.16 6.57
CA GLU A 35 -6.66 -6.53 6.04
C GLU A 35 -7.65 -6.74 4.88
N ASN A 36 -8.80 -6.06 4.91
CA ASN A 36 -9.75 -6.06 3.81
C ASN A 36 -9.14 -5.41 2.56
N TRP A 37 -8.41 -4.30 2.70
CA TRP A 37 -7.71 -3.68 1.57
C TRP A 37 -6.67 -4.62 0.96
N GLU A 38 -5.89 -5.37 1.77
CA GLU A 38 -4.96 -6.39 1.24
C GLU A 38 -5.67 -7.52 0.46
N LYS A 39 -6.95 -7.74 0.72
CA LYS A 39 -7.81 -8.71 0.03
C LYS A 39 -8.64 -8.10 -1.11
N ASN A 40 -8.35 -6.86 -1.51
CA ASN A 40 -9.12 -6.08 -2.49
C ASN A 40 -10.59 -5.81 -2.08
N ILE A 41 -10.90 -5.88 -0.78
CA ILE A 41 -12.22 -5.52 -0.23
C ILE A 41 -12.17 -4.06 0.21
N GLY A 42 -12.65 -3.18 -0.66
CA GLY A 42 -12.50 -1.73 -0.51
C GLY A 42 -11.07 -1.25 -0.80
N ALA A 43 -10.83 0.05 -0.62
CA ALA A 43 -9.53 0.66 -0.86
C ALA A 43 -9.27 1.83 0.10
N PRO A 44 -7.99 2.16 0.41
CA PRO A 44 -7.66 3.37 1.14
C PRO A 44 -7.96 4.63 0.32
N SER A 45 -8.25 5.74 0.98
CA SER A 45 -8.19 7.06 0.35
C SER A 45 -6.74 7.44 0.02
N MET A 46 -6.55 8.44 -0.84
CA MET A 46 -5.20 8.91 -1.20
C MET A 46 -4.39 9.36 0.03
N ASN A 47 -5.01 10.05 0.98
CA ASN A 47 -4.35 10.48 2.21
C ASN A 47 -3.91 9.30 3.07
N GLN A 48 -4.73 8.25 3.18
CA GLN A 48 -4.39 7.03 3.90
C GLN A 48 -3.24 6.28 3.22
N PHE A 49 -3.28 6.20 1.89
CA PHE A 49 -2.19 5.62 1.10
C PHE A 49 -0.87 6.38 1.30
N ILE A 50 -0.88 7.72 1.24
CA ILE A 50 0.31 8.54 1.47
C ILE A 50 0.85 8.34 2.89
N ALA A 51 -0.01 8.33 3.91
CA ALA A 51 0.40 8.10 5.30
C ALA A 51 1.08 6.74 5.48
N MET A 52 0.52 5.69 4.86
CA MET A 52 1.13 4.36 4.85
C MET A 52 2.48 4.34 4.12
N CYS A 53 2.61 4.99 2.97
CA CYS A 53 3.88 5.11 2.25
C CYS A 53 4.95 5.77 3.11
N VAL A 54 4.62 6.90 3.76
CA VAL A 54 5.55 7.60 4.65
C VAL A 54 5.97 6.69 5.81
N GLY A 55 5.02 6.03 6.47
CA GLY A 55 5.32 5.12 7.58
C GLY A 55 6.09 3.85 7.19
N CYS A 56 6.03 3.45 5.91
CA CYS A 56 6.79 2.32 5.36
C CYS A 56 8.13 2.74 4.72
N ASN A 57 8.50 4.02 4.77
CA ASN A 57 9.68 4.58 4.10
C ASN A 57 9.67 4.48 2.56
N TYR A 58 8.51 4.75 1.96
CA TYR A 58 8.31 4.81 0.51
C TYR A 58 8.11 6.25 0.02
N ASN A 59 8.50 6.51 -1.23
CA ASN A 59 8.09 7.70 -1.96
C ASN A 59 6.76 7.42 -2.67
N SER A 60 5.68 8.04 -2.19
CA SER A 60 4.31 7.81 -2.70
C SER A 60 4.17 8.15 -4.18
N SER A 61 4.82 9.23 -4.66
CA SER A 61 4.77 9.62 -6.07
C SER A 61 5.44 8.60 -6.98
N LYS A 62 6.63 8.09 -6.60
CA LYS A 62 7.30 7.00 -7.32
C LYS A 62 6.44 5.73 -7.32
N PHE A 63 5.81 5.40 -6.19
CA PHE A 63 4.94 4.23 -6.07
C PHE A 63 3.75 4.33 -7.03
N VAL A 64 3.05 5.47 -7.04
CA VAL A 64 1.92 5.70 -7.93
C VAL A 64 2.36 5.65 -9.39
N LYS A 65 3.51 6.25 -9.73
CA LYS A 65 4.05 6.18 -11.09
C LYS A 65 4.26 4.74 -11.54
N LEU A 66 4.94 3.90 -10.73
CA LEU A 66 5.12 2.49 -11.05
C LEU A 66 3.79 1.76 -11.23
N ALA A 67 2.77 2.09 -10.42
CA ALA A 67 1.45 1.48 -10.52
C ALA A 67 0.67 1.94 -11.78
N VAL A 68 0.86 3.19 -12.22
CA VAL A 68 0.26 3.73 -13.45
C VAL A 68 0.95 3.18 -14.70
N ASP A 69 2.27 3.03 -14.66
CA ASP A 69 3.07 2.53 -15.77
C ASP A 69 2.90 1.00 -15.97
N ARG A 70 2.26 0.31 -15.02
CA ARG A 70 1.94 -1.11 -15.11
C ARG A 70 0.86 -1.35 -16.18
N GLN A 71 1.22 -2.06 -17.25
CA GLN A 71 0.31 -2.37 -18.36
C GLN A 71 -0.84 -3.29 -17.95
N ASP A 72 -0.58 -4.26 -17.06
CA ASP A 72 -1.59 -5.18 -16.55
C ASP A 72 -1.64 -5.19 -15.01
N ASN A 73 -2.82 -4.89 -14.45
CA ASN A 73 -3.05 -4.87 -12.99
C ASN A 73 -2.98 -6.23 -12.30
N THR A 74 -2.90 -7.33 -13.05
CA THR A 74 -2.62 -8.67 -12.53
C THR A 74 -1.12 -8.89 -12.28
N GLU A 75 -0.26 -8.08 -12.89
CA GLU A 75 1.18 -8.21 -12.74
C GLU A 75 1.67 -7.72 -11.38
N THR A 76 2.75 -8.35 -10.92
CA THR A 76 3.42 -7.99 -9.68
C THR A 76 4.12 -6.65 -9.83
N LEU A 77 3.65 -5.65 -9.07
CA LEU A 77 4.35 -4.37 -8.94
C LEU A 77 5.66 -4.56 -8.16
N ASN A 78 6.78 -4.10 -8.72
CA ASN A 78 8.05 -4.00 -8.00
C ASN A 78 8.02 -2.78 -7.07
N VAL A 79 7.34 -2.93 -5.92
CA VAL A 79 7.16 -1.83 -4.97
C VAL A 79 8.49 -1.28 -4.46
N THR A 80 9.52 -2.12 -4.27
CA THR A 80 10.80 -1.72 -3.66
C THR A 80 11.55 -0.66 -4.46
N ALA A 81 11.30 -0.55 -5.77
CA ALA A 81 11.83 0.54 -6.60
C ALA A 81 11.35 1.94 -6.16
N ALA A 82 10.30 2.02 -5.35
CA ALA A 82 9.78 3.24 -4.76
C ALA A 82 10.26 3.50 -3.30
N ARG A 83 11.19 2.70 -2.75
CA ARG A 83 11.83 3.01 -1.46
C ARG A 83 12.56 4.36 -1.53
N ARG A 84 12.61 5.04 -0.38
CA ARG A 84 13.41 6.27 -0.21
C ARG A 84 14.89 5.96 -0.06
#